data_AF-A0A2I1YGQ9-F1
#
_entry.id   AF-A0A2I1YGQ9-F1
#
_cell.length_a   1.000
_cell.length_b   1.000
_cell.length_c   1.000
_cell.angle_alpha   90.00
_cell.angle_beta   90.00
_cell.angle_gamma   90.00
#
_symmetry.space_group_name_H-M   'P 1'
#
loop_
_entity.id
_entity.type
_entity.pdbx_description
1 polymer ?
#
loop_
_entity_poly.entity_id
_entity_poly.type
_entity_poly.pdbx_seq_one_letter_code
_entity_poly.pdbx_strand_id
1 'polypeptide(L)'
;MSQNFQYTKQFNFFTDKEIEEQLKKSDYKHLYKWFDTDIPNDNPKLIRPSNNFENKLADERIYYFAYIKFFKMDNQLYGIVAGKTKSKLVNRTSDVNFTKNLKYAPKTKWNAKEFLVLNNLEWEKSKILVIIPKQTEIGLKEKEAKQIENWLQKEFNLFGS
;
A
#
# COMPACT_ATOMS: atom_id res chain seq x y z
N MET A 1 13.14 -19.18 10.27
CA MET A 1 13.70 -19.87 9.08
C MET A 1 13.40 -18.99 7.88
N SER A 2 14.41 -18.48 7.17
CA SER A 2 14.22 -17.67 5.97
C SER A 2 13.87 -18.59 4.80
N GLN A 3 12.64 -18.50 4.27
CA GLN A 3 12.32 -19.13 2.99
C GLN A 3 13.07 -18.38 1.87
N ASN A 4 13.77 -19.13 1.03
CA ASN A 4 14.43 -18.58 -0.15
C ASN A 4 13.38 -18.37 -1.24
N PHE A 5 12.97 -17.12 -1.45
CA PHE A 5 12.22 -16.72 -2.64
C PHE A 5 13.08 -16.97 -3.90
N GLN A 6 12.47 -17.13 -5.08
CA GLN A 6 13.21 -17.25 -6.36
C GLN A 6 13.94 -15.95 -6.78
N TYR A 7 14.25 -15.06 -5.84
CA TYR A 7 14.87 -13.76 -6.06
C TYR A 7 16.30 -13.74 -5.49
N THR A 8 17.28 -13.35 -6.31
CA THR A 8 18.72 -13.34 -5.99
C THR A 8 19.18 -12.13 -5.17
N LYS A 9 18.28 -11.21 -4.80
CA LYS A 9 18.51 -10.25 -3.71
C LYS A 9 17.70 -10.70 -2.51
N GLN A 10 18.29 -10.78 -1.32
CA GLN A 10 17.56 -10.96 -0.06
C GLN A 10 16.62 -9.76 0.14
N PHE A 11 15.40 -9.85 -0.40
CA PHE A 11 14.35 -8.89 -0.14
C PHE A 11 13.67 -9.34 1.14
N ASN A 12 14.03 -8.71 2.26
CA ASN A 12 13.36 -8.97 3.54
C ASN A 12 12.11 -8.09 3.58
N PHE A 13 10.94 -8.73 3.56
CA PHE A 13 9.66 -8.05 3.74
C PHE A 13 9.35 -7.94 5.22
N PHE A 14 8.80 -6.79 5.61
CA PHE A 14 8.33 -6.56 6.96
C PHE A 14 6.88 -7.01 7.10
N THR A 15 6.56 -7.64 8.22
CA THR A 15 5.19 -7.95 8.60
C THR A 15 4.39 -6.67 8.88
N ASP A 16 3.07 -6.76 8.79
CA ASP A 16 2.18 -5.68 9.22
C ASP A 16 2.47 -5.21 10.66
N LYS A 17 2.73 -6.14 11.58
CA LYS A 17 3.08 -5.83 12.97
C LYS A 17 4.40 -5.08 13.10
N GLU A 18 5.46 -5.53 12.43
CA GLU A 18 6.76 -4.85 12.45
C GLU A 18 6.66 -3.43 11.86
N ILE A 19 5.89 -3.28 10.77
CA ILE A 19 5.62 -1.96 10.17
C ILE A 19 4.91 -1.05 11.18
N GLU A 20 3.86 -1.54 11.86
CA GLU A 20 3.14 -0.75 12.87
C GLU A 20 4.02 -0.39 14.08
N GLU A 21 4.88 -1.29 14.53
CA GLU A 21 5.85 -1.02 15.60
C GLU A 21 6.82 0.09 15.24
N GLN A 22 7.30 0.13 14.00
CA GLN A 22 8.17 1.21 13.52
C GLN A 22 7.37 2.51 13.32
N LEU A 23 6.14 2.44 12.81
CA LEU A 23 5.28 3.62 12.69
C LEU A 23 5.00 4.26 14.05
N LYS A 24 4.81 3.47 15.12
CA LYS A 24 4.62 3.96 16.50
C LYS A 24 5.83 4.73 17.04
N LYS A 25 7.02 4.51 16.49
CA LYS A 25 8.26 5.22 16.83
C LYS A 25 8.53 6.42 15.91
N SER A 26 7.75 6.58 14.84
CA SER A 26 7.90 7.66 13.86
C SER A 26 7.07 8.89 14.21
N ASP A 27 7.30 9.97 13.45
CA ASP A 27 6.48 11.17 13.41
C ASP A 27 4.99 10.92 13.10
N TYR A 28 4.66 9.77 12.51
CA TYR A 28 3.31 9.40 12.10
C TYR A 28 2.62 8.45 13.07
N LYS A 29 3.14 8.26 14.30
CA LYS A 29 2.64 7.31 15.31
C LYS A 29 1.14 7.36 15.63
N HIS A 30 0.47 8.49 15.38
CA HIS A 30 -0.97 8.69 15.58
C HIS A 30 -1.71 9.05 14.28
N LEU A 31 -1.05 8.89 13.13
CA LEU A 31 -1.50 9.35 11.82
C LEU A 31 -1.48 8.22 10.79
N TYR A 32 -1.78 7.01 11.23
CA TYR A 32 -2.01 5.88 10.35
C TYR A 32 -3.25 5.12 10.79
N LYS A 33 -3.92 4.48 9.85
CA LYS A 33 -5.12 3.68 10.10
C LYS A 33 -5.31 2.63 9.01
N TRP A 34 -5.87 1.49 9.39
CA TRP A 34 -6.33 0.48 8.43
C TRP A 34 -7.65 0.90 7.80
N PHE A 35 -7.72 0.80 6.48
CA PHE A 35 -8.94 1.03 5.72
C PHE A 35 -9.31 -0.24 4.96
N ASP A 36 -10.54 -0.71 5.17
CA ASP A 36 -11.12 -1.77 4.34
C ASP A 36 -11.41 -1.21 2.95
N THR A 37 -10.98 -1.94 1.91
CA THR A 37 -11.25 -1.61 0.52
C THR A 37 -12.58 -2.15 0.02
N ASP A 38 -13.21 -3.03 0.83
CA ASP A 38 -14.37 -3.86 0.53
C ASP A 38 -14.19 -4.77 -0.70
N ILE A 39 -12.94 -5.11 -1.03
CA ILE A 39 -12.64 -6.09 -2.08
C ILE A 39 -12.44 -7.47 -1.44
N PRO A 40 -13.27 -8.47 -1.77
CA PRO A 40 -13.07 -9.81 -1.26
C PRO A 40 -11.84 -10.47 -1.91
N ASN A 41 -11.06 -11.19 -1.11
CA ASN A 41 -9.78 -11.76 -1.55
C ASN A 41 -9.96 -12.85 -2.63
N ASP A 42 -11.06 -13.59 -2.59
CA ASP A 42 -11.41 -14.67 -3.51
C ASP A 42 -11.95 -14.22 -4.87
N ASN A 43 -12.25 -12.93 -5.07
CA ASN A 43 -12.77 -12.43 -6.34
C ASN A 43 -11.66 -11.83 -7.23
N PRO A 44 -11.22 -12.51 -8.30
CA PRO A 44 -10.13 -12.04 -9.14
C PRO A 44 -10.51 -10.85 -10.05
N LYS A 45 -11.81 -10.60 -10.27
CA LYS A 45 -12.29 -9.54 -11.17
C LYS A 45 -12.33 -8.18 -10.47
N LEU A 46 -12.55 -8.17 -9.15
CA LEU A 46 -12.59 -6.95 -8.35
C LEU A 46 -11.18 -6.56 -7.92
N ILE A 47 -10.68 -5.47 -8.50
CA ILE A 47 -9.30 -5.00 -8.30
C ILE A 47 -9.21 -3.54 -7.87
N ARG A 48 -10.33 -2.83 -7.73
CA ARG A 48 -10.39 -1.43 -7.29
C ARG A 48 -11.27 -1.33 -6.05
N PRO A 49 -10.92 -0.47 -5.08
CA PRO A 49 -11.74 -0.26 -3.90
C PRO A 49 -13.16 0.21 -4.25
N SER A 50 -14.08 -0.07 -3.35
CA SER A 50 -15.49 0.35 -3.47
C SER A 50 -15.65 1.87 -3.26
N ASN A 51 -16.85 2.39 -3.56
CA ASN A 51 -17.21 3.76 -3.17
C ASN A 51 -17.26 3.94 -1.65
N ASN A 52 -17.48 2.88 -0.88
CA ASN A 52 -17.52 2.95 0.58
C ASN A 52 -16.12 3.21 1.16
N PHE A 53 -15.07 2.64 0.58
CA PHE A 53 -13.69 3.04 0.89
C PHE A 53 -13.46 4.55 0.68
N GLU A 54 -13.90 5.09 -0.46
CA GLU A 54 -13.79 6.53 -0.76
C GLU A 54 -14.65 7.40 0.16
N ASN A 55 -15.82 6.93 0.58
CA ASN A 55 -16.68 7.61 1.54
C ASN A 55 -15.97 7.73 2.91
N LYS A 56 -15.40 6.63 3.42
CA LYS A 56 -14.64 6.64 4.68
C LYS A 56 -13.47 7.64 4.65
N LEU A 57 -12.72 7.69 3.54
CA LEU A 57 -11.64 8.68 3.37
C LEU A 57 -12.18 10.13 3.38
N ALA A 58 -13.32 10.36 2.73
CA ALA A 58 -13.94 11.68 2.67
C ALA A 58 -14.51 12.13 4.03
N ASP A 59 -15.14 11.22 4.77
CA ASP A 59 -15.70 11.47 6.10
C ASP A 59 -14.59 11.88 7.09
N GLU A 60 -13.40 11.28 6.96
CA GLU A 60 -12.21 11.63 7.73
C GLU A 60 -11.42 12.81 7.14
N ARG A 61 -11.93 13.47 6.10
CA ARG A 61 -11.30 14.62 5.43
C ARG A 61 -9.87 14.35 4.95
N ILE A 62 -9.62 13.12 4.47
CA ILE A 62 -8.32 12.72 3.93
C ILE A 62 -8.28 13.06 2.44
N TYR A 63 -7.48 14.06 2.06
CA TYR A 63 -7.35 14.53 0.66
C TYR A 63 -6.26 13.78 -0.11
N TYR A 64 -5.08 13.72 0.48
CA TYR A 64 -3.90 13.01 -0.01
C TYR A 64 -3.39 12.11 1.10
N PHE A 65 -2.86 10.94 0.71
CA PHE A 65 -2.30 10.00 1.66
C PHE A 65 -1.25 9.11 1.01
N ALA A 66 -0.35 8.59 1.83
CA ALA A 66 0.47 7.44 1.46
C ALA A 66 -0.20 6.18 1.98
N TYR A 67 0.09 5.03 1.38
CA TYR A 67 -0.46 3.76 1.79
C TYR A 67 0.52 2.62 1.59
N ILE A 68 0.29 1.51 2.30
CA ILE A 68 0.97 0.24 2.11
C ILE A 68 -0.05 -0.82 1.67
N LYS A 69 0.28 -1.57 0.61
CA LYS A 69 -0.41 -2.80 0.23
C LYS A 69 0.36 -4.01 0.73
N PHE A 70 -0.38 -5.07 0.97
CA PHE A 70 0.14 -6.30 1.57
C PHE A 70 -0.10 -7.50 0.65
N PHE A 71 0.65 -8.56 0.90
CA PHE A 71 0.33 -9.91 0.47
C PHE A 71 0.28 -10.82 1.70
N LYS A 72 -0.35 -11.99 1.53
CA LYS A 72 -0.48 -12.98 2.60
C LYS A 72 0.37 -14.22 2.29
N MET A 73 1.12 -14.66 3.28
CA MET A 73 1.93 -15.89 3.21
C MET A 73 1.96 -16.51 4.61
N ASP A 74 1.75 -17.83 4.72
CA ASP A 74 1.74 -18.55 6.00
C ASP A 74 0.85 -17.90 7.07
N ASN A 75 -0.33 -17.46 6.63
CA ASN A 75 -1.31 -16.75 7.45
C ASN A 75 -0.85 -15.41 8.06
N GLN A 76 0.28 -14.88 7.60
CA GLN A 76 0.88 -13.60 8.01
C GLN A 76 0.82 -12.58 6.87
N LEU A 77 0.60 -11.31 7.20
CA LEU A 77 0.61 -10.20 6.24
C LEU A 77 1.99 -9.57 6.17
N TYR A 78 2.44 -9.30 4.94
CA TYR A 78 3.72 -8.67 4.64
C TYR A 78 3.52 -7.46 3.73
N GLY A 79 4.12 -6.33 4.09
CA GLY A 79 4.11 -5.13 3.26
C GLY A 79 4.90 -5.37 1.97
N ILE A 80 4.38 -4.91 0.83
CA ILE A 80 5.04 -5.10 -0.47
C ILE A 80 5.10 -3.85 -1.33
N VAL A 81 4.11 -2.96 -1.24
CA VAL A 81 4.07 -1.72 -2.04
C VAL A 81 3.79 -0.56 -1.13
N ALA A 82 4.55 0.53 -1.29
CA ALA A 82 4.16 1.84 -0.80
C ALA A 82 3.82 2.76 -1.99
N GLY A 83 2.66 3.40 -1.91
CA GLY A 83 2.17 4.33 -2.91
C GLY A 83 1.69 5.63 -2.27
N LYS A 84 1.69 6.73 -3.03
CA LYS A 84 0.86 7.90 -2.72
C LYS A 84 -0.37 7.95 -3.61
N THR A 85 -1.47 8.50 -3.10
CA THR A 85 -2.63 8.85 -3.94
C THR A 85 -3.45 9.95 -3.27
N LYS A 86 -4.63 10.19 -3.82
CA LYS A 86 -5.61 11.18 -3.42
C LYS A 86 -6.99 10.54 -3.34
N SER A 87 -7.83 11.03 -2.44
CA SER A 87 -9.22 10.56 -2.32
C SER A 87 -10.14 11.23 -3.32
N LYS A 88 -11.42 10.81 -3.27
CA LYS A 88 -12.48 11.44 -4.05
C LYS A 88 -12.69 12.96 -3.80
N LEU A 89 -12.11 13.49 -2.71
CA LEU A 89 -12.19 14.93 -2.37
C LEU A 89 -11.36 15.80 -3.31
N VAL A 90 -10.36 15.21 -3.99
CA VAL A 90 -9.44 15.93 -4.90
C VAL A 90 -9.66 15.50 -6.35
N ASN A 91 -9.98 14.24 -6.60
CA ASN A 91 -10.26 13.70 -7.94
C ASN A 91 -11.47 12.78 -7.87
N ARG A 92 -12.04 12.29 -8.97
CA ARG A 92 -13.23 11.40 -8.89
C ARG A 92 -12.95 10.01 -8.28
N THR A 93 -11.69 9.57 -8.26
CA THR A 93 -11.28 8.22 -7.84
C THR A 93 -9.84 8.22 -7.32
N SER A 94 -9.54 7.41 -6.30
CA SER A 94 -8.15 7.10 -5.93
C SER A 94 -7.50 6.12 -6.90
N ASP A 95 -6.16 6.11 -6.92
CA ASP A 95 -5.35 5.27 -7.83
C ASP A 95 -5.08 3.86 -7.26
N VAL A 96 -5.67 3.52 -6.10
CA VAL A 96 -5.49 2.23 -5.44
C VAL A 96 -6.07 1.12 -6.32
N ASN A 97 -5.21 0.16 -6.69
CA ASN A 97 -5.60 -1.00 -7.49
C ASN A 97 -4.77 -2.24 -7.14
N PHE A 98 -5.34 -3.41 -7.35
CA PHE A 98 -4.77 -4.72 -7.01
C PHE A 98 -4.62 -5.62 -8.24
N THR A 99 -4.34 -5.04 -9.40
CA THR A 99 -4.13 -5.85 -10.61
C THR A 99 -2.80 -6.60 -10.53
N LYS A 100 -2.83 -7.92 -10.77
CA LYS A 100 -1.62 -8.74 -11.03
C LYS A 100 -1.27 -8.83 -12.51
N ASN A 101 -2.01 -8.13 -13.39
CA ASN A 101 -1.78 -8.21 -14.82
C ASN A 101 -0.46 -7.52 -15.20
N LEU A 102 0.50 -8.33 -15.66
CA LEU A 102 1.86 -7.90 -16.04
C LEU A 102 1.89 -6.99 -17.27
N LYS A 103 0.82 -6.93 -18.08
CA LYS A 103 0.70 -5.94 -19.17
C LYS A 103 0.82 -4.49 -18.67
N TYR A 104 0.37 -4.25 -17.43
CA TYR A 104 0.41 -2.95 -16.76
C TYR A 104 1.57 -2.85 -15.76
N ALA A 105 2.55 -3.76 -15.83
CA ALA A 105 3.75 -3.68 -15.03
C ALA A 105 4.79 -2.81 -15.77
N PRO A 106 5.55 -1.96 -15.06
CA PRO A 106 6.67 -1.26 -15.66
C PRO A 106 7.70 -2.28 -16.17
N LYS A 107 7.98 -2.30 -17.47
CA LYS A 107 8.94 -3.26 -18.08
C LYS A 107 10.41 -2.97 -17.75
N THR A 108 10.69 -1.79 -17.20
CA THR A 108 12.05 -1.29 -16.98
C THR A 108 12.55 -1.50 -15.55
N LYS A 109 11.67 -1.96 -14.64
CA LYS A 109 11.99 -2.13 -13.22
C LYS A 109 11.20 -3.30 -12.65
N TRP A 110 11.87 -4.10 -11.82
CA TRP A 110 11.21 -5.13 -11.02
C TRP A 110 10.10 -4.51 -10.17
N ASN A 111 8.96 -5.18 -10.08
CA ASN A 111 7.79 -4.66 -9.38
C ASN A 111 7.03 -5.75 -8.64
N ALA A 112 6.16 -5.32 -7.73
CA ALA A 112 5.36 -6.20 -6.90
C ALA A 112 4.50 -7.20 -7.69
N LYS A 113 4.00 -6.84 -8.89
CA LYS A 113 3.16 -7.75 -9.69
C LYS A 113 3.97 -8.95 -10.17
N GLU A 114 5.19 -8.71 -10.64
CA GLU A 114 6.11 -9.78 -11.06
C GLU A 114 6.50 -10.66 -9.88
N PHE A 115 6.82 -10.07 -8.72
CA PHE A 115 7.10 -10.82 -7.49
C PHE A 115 5.95 -11.75 -7.10
N LEU A 116 4.72 -11.23 -7.08
CA LEU A 116 3.55 -12.02 -6.72
C LEU A 116 3.27 -13.14 -7.72
N VAL A 117 3.44 -12.89 -9.02
CA VAL A 117 3.23 -13.90 -10.06
C VAL A 117 4.27 -15.01 -9.97
N LEU A 118 5.56 -14.68 -9.88
CA LEU A 118 6.63 -15.69 -9.84
C LEU A 118 6.57 -16.58 -8.60
N ASN A 119 6.13 -16.04 -7.46
CA ASN A 119 6.07 -16.79 -6.21
C ASN A 119 4.67 -17.38 -5.93
N ASN A 120 3.73 -17.30 -6.89
CA ASN A 120 2.35 -17.77 -6.75
C ASN A 120 1.64 -17.20 -5.50
N LEU A 121 1.84 -15.91 -5.24
CA LEU A 121 1.28 -15.18 -4.10
C LEU A 121 0.15 -14.25 -4.56
N GLU A 122 -0.80 -13.97 -3.68
CA GLU A 122 -1.92 -13.06 -3.95
C GLU A 122 -1.83 -11.77 -3.13
N TRP A 123 -2.41 -10.70 -3.67
CA TRP A 123 -2.62 -9.48 -2.90
C TRP A 123 -3.54 -9.76 -1.70
N GLU A 124 -3.24 -9.15 -0.55
CA GLU A 124 -4.26 -8.88 0.46
C GLU A 124 -5.04 -7.67 -0.03
N LYS A 125 -6.24 -7.91 -0.57
CA LYS A 125 -7.07 -6.87 -1.18
C LYS A 125 -7.99 -6.23 -0.17
N SER A 126 -8.43 -6.95 0.87
CA SER A 126 -9.53 -6.52 1.74
C SER A 126 -9.25 -5.23 2.51
N LYS A 127 -7.98 -4.90 2.74
CA LYS A 127 -7.56 -3.72 3.49
C LYS A 127 -6.18 -3.21 3.08
N ILE A 128 -5.94 -1.94 3.34
CA ILE A 128 -4.63 -1.30 3.22
C ILE A 128 -4.32 -0.47 4.47
N LEU A 129 -3.04 -0.22 4.71
CA LEU A 129 -2.61 0.71 5.75
C LEU A 129 -2.45 2.10 5.14
N VAL A 130 -3.19 3.08 5.64
CA VAL A 130 -3.15 4.48 5.19
C VAL A 130 -2.35 5.31 6.17
N ILE A 131 -1.41 6.11 5.67
CA ILE A 131 -0.62 7.07 6.44
C ILE A 131 -1.02 8.48 5.99
N ILE A 132 -1.43 9.29 6.96
CA ILE A 132 -2.08 10.59 6.76
C ILE A 132 -1.05 11.72 6.93
N PRO A 133 -0.89 12.61 5.93
CA PRO A 133 -0.06 13.80 6.03
C PRO A 133 -0.47 14.70 7.22
N LYS A 134 0.53 15.18 7.97
CA LYS A 134 0.39 16.15 9.08
C LYS A 134 -0.01 17.54 8.59
N GLN A 135 0.44 17.92 7.40
CA GLN A 135 0.22 19.25 6.85
C GLN A 135 -1.27 19.56 6.70
N THR A 136 -1.65 20.83 6.87
CA THR A 136 -3.05 21.26 6.78
C THR A 136 -3.42 21.76 5.38
N GLU A 137 -2.50 22.46 4.71
CA GLU A 137 -2.69 22.97 3.36
C GLU A 137 -2.64 21.86 2.31
N ILE A 138 -3.56 21.89 1.34
CA ILE A 138 -3.75 20.82 0.35
C ILE A 138 -2.47 20.57 -0.48
N GLY A 139 -1.81 21.63 -0.97
CA GLY A 139 -0.57 21.50 -1.74
C GLY A 139 0.59 20.91 -0.92
N LEU A 140 0.66 21.24 0.37
CA LEU A 140 1.66 20.68 1.28
C LEU A 140 1.34 19.22 1.65
N LYS A 141 0.06 18.86 1.78
CA LYS A 141 -0.38 17.46 1.98
C LYS A 141 0.06 16.54 0.84
N GLU A 142 -0.06 16.98 -0.41
CA GLU A 142 0.41 16.19 -1.56
C GLU A 142 1.93 15.95 -1.50
N LYS A 143 2.68 17.02 -1.23
CA LYS A 143 4.14 16.95 -1.12
C LYS A 143 4.57 16.03 0.02
N GLU A 144 3.93 16.14 1.18
CA GLU A 144 4.21 15.28 2.33
C GLU A 144 3.81 13.83 2.06
N ALA A 145 2.67 13.55 1.43
CA ALA A 145 2.29 12.18 1.02
C ALA A 145 3.36 11.55 0.12
N LYS A 146 3.98 12.33 -0.77
CA LYS A 146 5.12 11.86 -1.58
C LYS A 146 6.36 11.59 -0.75
N GLN A 147 6.64 12.42 0.25
CA GLN A 147 7.76 12.21 1.17
C GLN A 147 7.55 10.96 2.03
N ILE A 148 6.34 10.74 2.53
CA ILE A 148 5.95 9.54 3.27
C ILE A 148 6.13 8.31 2.38
N GLU A 149 5.60 8.29 1.16
CA GLU A 149 5.78 7.18 0.22
C GLU A 149 7.27 6.81 0.05
N ASN A 150 8.12 7.80 -0.23
CA ASN A 150 9.56 7.58 -0.41
C ASN A 150 10.23 7.06 0.87
N TRP A 151 9.79 7.53 2.04
CA TRP A 151 10.28 7.04 3.33
C TRP A 151 9.86 5.58 3.56
N LEU A 152 8.59 5.24 3.38
CA LEU A 152 8.06 3.88 3.52
C LEU A 152 8.78 2.89 2.60
N GLN A 153 9.03 3.27 1.34
CA GLN A 153 9.76 2.44 0.38
C GLN A 153 11.20 2.14 0.85
N LYS A 154 11.88 3.12 1.46
CA LYS A 154 13.24 2.95 1.96
C LYS A 154 13.28 2.18 3.27
N GLU A 155 12.43 2.55 4.22
CA GLU A 155 12.40 2.00 5.58
C GLU A 155 12.03 0.52 5.58
N PHE A 156 10.99 0.17 4.79
CA PHE A 156 10.43 -1.18 4.78
C PHE A 156 10.77 -1.97 3.52
N ASN A 157 11.71 -1.46 2.70
CA ASN A 157 12.14 -2.07 1.45
C ASN A 157 10.93 -2.43 0.55
N LEU A 158 10.02 -1.48 0.31
CA LEU A 158 8.79 -1.71 -0.45
C LEU A 158 8.97 -1.30 -1.91
N PHE A 159 8.24 -1.96 -2.81
CA PHE A 159 8.11 -1.52 -4.20
C PHE A 159 7.33 -0.20 -4.29
N GLY A 160 7.60 0.57 -5.34
CA GLY A 160 6.75 1.69 -5.72
C GLY A 160 5.43 1.26 -6.33
N SER A 161 4.38 2.06 -6.10
CA SER A 161 3.06 1.86 -6.70
C SER A 161 2.95 2.30 -8.16
#